data_AF-T1J9L3-F1
#
_entry.id   AF-T1J9L3-F1
#
_cell.length_a   1.000
_cell.length_b   1.000
_cell.length_c   1.000
_cell.angle_alpha   90.00
_cell.angle_beta   90.00
_cell.angle_gamma   90.00
#
_symmetry.space_group_name_H-M   'P 1'
#
loop_
_entity.id
_entity.type
_entity.pdbx_description
1 polymer ?
#
loop_
_entity_poly.entity_id
_entity_poly.type
_entity_poly.pdbx_seq_one_letter_code
_entity_poly.pdbx_strand_id
1 'polypeptide(L)'
;MRFESSAVNGKMEATAKVEFAVQMTCQNCVDSIERVLSKVPEIKNISINLKNEQVIVETSLSVAETQNLIESSGLKAVFKGFGTAGGNPNFSAAVAMLSGRSSVIGVVRFLQIKDDKCLIDGTIDGLSPGEHGLHVHELGDLSNGCQSVGNHYNPFNKKHGGRDDTERHVGDLGNVTADKEGRATFRFEDKLLCVPNIIGRSLVITADRDDLGKRNVGTSSQDGNSGARRLACGVIARSPGIFENPKKICLCDGTSIWDETNPLNL
;
A
#
# COMPACT_ATOMS: atom_id res chain seq x y z
N MET A 1 -35.79 -3.52 -0.95
CA MET A 1 -34.79 -3.38 0.14
C MET A 1 -33.53 -2.82 -0.49
N ARG A 2 -33.18 -1.58 -0.14
CA ARG A 2 -31.98 -0.88 -0.63
C ARG A 2 -30.78 -1.41 0.16
N PHE A 3 -29.74 -1.85 -0.55
CA PHE A 3 -28.45 -2.15 0.05
C PHE A 3 -27.73 -0.81 0.30
N GLU A 4 -27.62 -0.42 1.57
CA GLU A 4 -26.74 0.66 1.98
C GLU A 4 -25.31 0.12 2.01
N SER A 5 -24.51 0.58 1.04
CA SER A 5 -23.06 0.49 1.06
C SER A 5 -22.56 1.22 2.29
N SER A 6 -21.92 0.51 3.22
CA SER A 6 -21.23 1.10 4.36
C SER A 6 -19.98 1.83 3.84
N ALA A 7 -20.18 3.08 3.44
CA ALA A 7 -19.10 4.02 3.22
C ALA A 7 -18.44 4.27 4.57
N VAL A 8 -17.22 3.75 4.74
CA VAL A 8 -16.33 4.19 5.82
C VAL A 8 -15.92 5.63 5.50
N ASN A 9 -16.68 6.55 6.09
CA ASN A 9 -16.55 7.98 5.91
C ASN A 9 -15.39 8.49 6.78
N GLY A 10 -14.17 8.37 6.25
CA GLY A 10 -12.99 9.08 6.74
C GLY A 10 -12.34 9.75 5.55
N LYS A 11 -12.56 11.05 5.36
CA LYS A 11 -11.87 11.83 4.32
C LYS A 11 -10.37 11.61 4.48
N MET A 12 -9.74 11.00 3.48
CA MET A 12 -8.28 10.94 3.40
C MET A 12 -7.76 12.33 3.05
N GLU A 13 -7.18 13.02 4.03
CA GLU A 13 -6.76 14.41 3.87
C GLU A 13 -5.37 14.54 3.23
N ALA A 14 -4.46 13.58 3.44
CA ALA A 14 -3.11 13.67 2.90
C ALA A 14 -3.07 13.27 1.41
N THR A 15 -2.72 14.25 0.58
CA THR A 15 -2.34 13.99 -0.81
C THR A 15 -0.89 13.56 -0.92
N ALA A 16 -0.64 12.66 -1.86
CA ALA A 16 0.69 12.23 -2.25
C ALA A 16 0.85 12.47 -3.74
N LYS A 17 2.08 12.71 -4.18
CA LYS A 17 2.42 12.69 -5.59
C LYS A 17 2.73 11.24 -5.98
N VAL A 18 2.21 10.83 -7.12
CA VAL A 18 2.40 9.50 -7.69
C VAL A 18 2.90 9.67 -9.11
N GLU A 19 4.00 9.03 -9.44
CA GLU A 19 4.63 9.07 -10.76
C GLU A 19 4.32 7.77 -11.51
N PHE A 20 3.88 7.91 -12.76
CA PHE A 20 3.65 6.83 -13.70
C PHE A 20 4.44 7.06 -14.98
N ALA A 21 5.00 5.98 -15.54
CA ALA A 21 5.40 5.92 -16.93
C ALA A 21 4.22 5.42 -17.75
N VAL A 22 3.82 6.15 -18.78
CA VAL A 22 2.60 5.88 -19.56
C VAL A 22 2.96 5.89 -21.03
N GLN A 23 2.64 4.82 -21.75
CA GLN A 23 2.92 4.72 -23.19
C GLN A 23 2.07 5.74 -23.96
N MET A 24 2.66 6.91 -24.26
CA MET A 24 1.99 7.99 -24.98
C MET A 24 2.87 8.47 -26.13
N THR A 25 2.32 8.47 -27.34
CA THR A 25 3.04 8.83 -28.57
C THR A 25 2.51 10.10 -29.22
N CYS A 26 1.45 10.70 -28.66
CA CYS A 26 0.64 11.71 -29.32
C CYS A 26 0.06 12.74 -28.34
N GLN A 27 -0.26 13.94 -28.84
CA GLN A 27 -0.93 14.96 -28.01
C GLN A 27 -2.35 14.53 -27.60
N ASN A 28 -3.09 13.85 -28.48
CA ASN A 28 -4.41 13.29 -28.13
C ASN A 28 -4.35 12.29 -26.96
N CYS A 29 -3.20 11.65 -26.75
CA CYS A 29 -2.94 10.70 -25.68
C CYS A 29 -2.88 11.48 -24.35
N VAL A 30 -2.16 12.60 -24.33
CA VAL A 30 -2.10 13.56 -23.20
C VAL A 30 -3.50 14.09 -22.88
N ASP A 31 -4.21 14.60 -23.89
CA ASP A 31 -5.54 15.19 -23.72
C ASP A 31 -6.56 14.16 -23.20
N SER A 32 -6.37 12.87 -23.51
CA SER A 32 -7.22 11.79 -23.03
C SER A 32 -7.01 11.50 -21.55
N ILE A 33 -5.76 11.49 -21.10
CA ILE A 33 -5.42 11.34 -19.68
C ILE A 33 -5.96 12.54 -18.89
N GLU A 34 -5.70 13.77 -19.35
CA GLU A 34 -6.20 14.98 -18.68
C GLU A 34 -7.72 15.00 -18.56
N ARG A 35 -8.44 14.59 -19.61
CA ARG A 35 -9.91 14.54 -19.61
C ARG A 35 -10.48 13.53 -18.61
N VAL A 36 -9.77 12.44 -18.35
CA VAL A 36 -10.19 11.44 -17.35
C VAL A 36 -9.87 11.96 -15.95
N LEU A 37 -8.63 12.36 -15.71
CA LEU A 37 -8.16 12.74 -14.37
C LEU A 37 -8.78 14.04 -13.85
N SER A 38 -9.05 15.02 -14.72
CA SER A 38 -9.66 16.32 -14.33
C SER A 38 -11.08 16.21 -13.77
N LYS A 39 -11.76 15.09 -14.01
CA LYS A 39 -13.13 14.85 -13.52
C LYS A 39 -13.17 14.29 -12.09
N VAL A 40 -12.02 13.95 -11.54
CA VAL A 40 -11.90 13.24 -10.26
C VAL A 40 -11.55 14.25 -9.15
N PRO A 41 -12.45 14.50 -8.18
CA PRO A 41 -12.23 15.54 -7.16
C PRO A 41 -11.06 15.25 -6.22
N GLU A 42 -10.67 13.98 -6.07
CA GLU A 42 -9.53 13.53 -5.28
C GLU A 42 -8.17 13.80 -5.96
N ILE A 43 -8.17 14.28 -7.22
CA ILE A 43 -6.97 14.67 -7.95
C ILE A 43 -6.82 16.19 -7.89
N LYS A 44 -5.72 16.67 -7.28
CA LYS A 44 -5.45 18.10 -7.09
C LYS A 44 -4.63 18.71 -8.20
N ASN A 45 -3.56 18.01 -8.61
CA ASN A 45 -2.62 18.48 -9.62
C ASN A 45 -2.27 17.35 -10.58
N ILE A 46 -2.14 17.68 -11.86
CA ILE A 46 -1.75 16.77 -12.93
C ILE A 46 -0.56 17.41 -13.66
N SER A 47 0.50 16.65 -13.87
CA SER A 47 1.64 17.06 -14.69
C SER A 47 1.93 15.93 -15.67
N ILE A 48 1.78 16.21 -16.97
CA ILE A 48 2.03 15.24 -18.04
C ILE A 48 3.19 15.73 -18.88
N ASN A 49 4.15 14.84 -19.13
CA ASN A 49 5.30 15.10 -19.96
C ASN A 49 5.36 14.07 -21.08
N LEU A 50 4.89 14.46 -22.26
CA LEU A 50 4.87 13.61 -23.46
C LEU A 50 6.27 13.14 -23.88
N LYS A 51 7.28 14.01 -23.78
CA LYS A 51 8.66 13.66 -24.18
C LYS A 51 9.26 12.55 -23.32
N ASN A 52 8.88 12.53 -22.04
CA ASN A 52 9.36 11.55 -21.07
C ASN A 52 8.37 10.42 -20.83
N GLU A 53 7.23 10.39 -21.55
CA GLU A 53 6.16 9.41 -21.33
C GLU A 53 5.76 9.32 -19.84
N GLN A 54 5.64 10.48 -19.18
CA GLN A 54 5.50 10.57 -17.72
C GLN A 54 4.21 11.29 -17.32
N VAL A 55 3.53 10.75 -16.31
CA VAL A 55 2.37 11.36 -15.65
C VAL A 55 2.64 11.42 -14.16
N ILE A 56 2.52 12.62 -13.58
CA ILE A 56 2.59 12.84 -12.14
C ILE A 56 1.25 13.37 -11.68
N VAL A 57 0.65 12.67 -10.72
CA VAL A 57 -0.66 13.01 -10.16
C VAL A 57 -0.49 13.28 -8.68
N GLU A 58 -0.99 14.43 -8.21
CA GLU A 58 -1.17 14.67 -6.77
C GLU A 58 -2.58 14.26 -6.37
N THR A 59 -2.72 13.22 -5.54
CA THR A 59 -4.01 12.62 -5.23
C THR A 59 -4.11 12.01 -3.84
N SER A 60 -5.34 11.91 -3.33
CA SER A 60 -5.70 11.11 -2.16
C SER A 60 -6.12 9.68 -2.52
N LEU A 61 -6.31 9.33 -3.80
CA LEU A 61 -6.66 7.96 -4.24
C LEU A 61 -5.51 6.98 -4.09
N SER A 62 -5.79 5.69 -3.93
CA SER A 62 -4.72 4.70 -3.92
C SER A 62 -3.92 4.67 -5.22
N VAL A 63 -2.70 4.13 -5.19
CA VAL A 63 -1.88 3.95 -6.39
C VAL A 63 -2.62 3.13 -7.44
N ALA A 64 -3.26 2.03 -7.03
CA ALA A 64 -4.04 1.16 -7.91
C ALA A 64 -5.24 1.87 -8.55
N GLU A 65 -6.02 2.65 -7.77
CA GLU A 65 -7.14 3.43 -8.32
C GLU A 65 -6.65 4.49 -9.32
N THR A 66 -5.55 5.17 -9.00
CA THR A 66 -4.96 6.18 -9.88
C THR A 66 -4.45 5.54 -11.18
N GLN A 67 -3.82 4.38 -11.10
CA GLN A 67 -3.38 3.64 -12.27
C GLN A 67 -4.57 3.21 -13.14
N ASN A 68 -5.62 2.64 -12.54
CA ASN A 68 -6.84 2.24 -13.25
C ASN A 68 -7.52 3.43 -13.95
N LEU A 69 -7.52 4.61 -13.34
CA LEU A 69 -8.02 5.84 -13.97
C LEU A 69 -7.20 6.21 -15.20
N ILE A 70 -5.87 6.17 -15.12
CA ILE A 70 -5.01 6.42 -16.28
C ILE A 70 -5.27 5.37 -17.37
N GLU A 71 -5.36 4.09 -17.00
CA GLU A 71 -5.57 2.97 -17.93
C GLU A 71 -6.96 3.01 -18.59
N SER A 72 -7.97 3.57 -17.92
CA SER A 72 -9.30 3.80 -18.51
C SER A 72 -9.29 4.77 -19.71
N SER A 73 -8.20 5.54 -19.89
CA SER A 73 -7.97 6.34 -21.10
C SER A 73 -7.54 5.51 -22.32
N GLY A 74 -7.29 4.21 -22.14
CA GLY A 74 -6.83 3.28 -23.17
C GLY A 74 -5.30 3.17 -23.28
N LEU A 75 -4.55 3.75 -22.33
CA LEU A 75 -3.09 3.77 -22.32
C LEU A 75 -2.54 2.93 -21.18
N LYS A 76 -1.48 2.15 -21.42
CA LYS A 76 -0.83 1.36 -20.37
C LYS A 76 -0.01 2.27 -19.46
N ALA A 77 -0.21 2.17 -18.16
CA ALA A 77 0.53 2.90 -17.15
C ALA A 77 1.36 1.94 -16.29
N VAL A 78 2.51 2.40 -15.83
CA VAL A 78 3.38 1.66 -14.90
C VAL A 78 3.79 2.62 -13.79
N PHE A 79 3.51 2.24 -12.56
CA PHE A 79 3.94 3.01 -11.38
C PHE A 79 5.49 3.13 -11.32
N LYS A 80 5.98 4.33 -11.03
CA LYS A 80 7.41 4.66 -11.00
C LYS A 80 7.90 5.15 -9.64
N GLY A 81 7.07 5.93 -8.94
CA GLY A 81 7.50 6.61 -7.73
C GLY A 81 6.34 7.16 -6.91
N PHE A 82 6.56 7.23 -5.60
CA PHE A 82 5.60 7.72 -4.62
C PHE A 82 6.29 8.73 -3.73
N GLY A 83 5.70 9.90 -3.52
CA GLY A 83 6.40 11.02 -2.90
C GLY A 83 5.47 12.06 -2.31
N THR A 84 6.04 12.97 -1.53
CA THR A 84 5.26 14.01 -0.84
C THR A 84 4.87 15.14 -1.79
N ALA A 85 3.70 15.74 -1.56
CA ALA A 85 3.24 16.90 -2.34
C ALA A 85 4.25 18.06 -2.32
N GLY A 86 5.02 18.22 -1.24
CA GLY A 86 6.03 19.26 -1.06
C GLY A 86 7.42 18.96 -1.63
N GLY A 87 7.68 17.75 -2.16
CA GLY A 87 8.98 17.39 -2.73
C GLY A 87 10.16 17.49 -1.76
N ASN A 88 9.90 17.38 -0.45
CA ASN A 88 10.95 17.45 0.55
C ASN A 88 11.75 16.13 0.53
N PRO A 89 13.04 16.16 0.13
CA PRO A 89 13.87 14.96 -0.01
C PRO A 89 14.21 14.28 1.33
N ASN A 90 13.86 14.90 2.46
CA ASN A 90 14.05 14.30 3.79
C ASN A 90 12.98 13.26 4.13
N PHE A 91 11.90 13.18 3.35
CA PHE A 91 10.84 12.22 3.59
C PHE A 91 11.10 10.92 2.84
N SER A 92 11.20 9.83 3.61
CA SER A 92 11.55 8.51 3.09
C SER A 92 10.34 7.76 2.55
N ALA A 93 10.58 7.02 1.47
CA ALA A 93 9.65 6.05 0.92
C ALA A 93 10.16 4.62 1.15
N ALA A 94 9.24 3.69 1.35
CA ALA A 94 9.54 2.27 1.48
C ALA A 94 8.49 1.43 0.77
N VAL A 95 8.83 0.17 0.52
CA VAL A 95 7.95 -0.80 -0.11
C VAL A 95 8.16 -2.18 0.50
N ALA A 96 7.08 -2.91 0.73
CA ALA A 96 7.08 -4.32 1.10
C ALA A 96 6.34 -5.11 0.02
N MET A 97 7.04 -6.06 -0.59
CA MET A 97 6.43 -7.06 -1.46
C MET A 97 6.06 -8.28 -0.63
N LEU A 98 4.77 -8.51 -0.43
CA LEU A 98 4.24 -9.61 0.34
C LEU A 98 4.18 -10.86 -0.54
N SER A 99 4.79 -11.93 -0.08
CA SER A 99 4.66 -13.26 -0.67
C SER A 99 4.81 -14.33 0.41
N GLY A 100 4.43 -15.56 0.12
CA GLY A 100 4.50 -16.65 1.09
C GLY A 100 4.30 -18.01 0.46
N ARG A 101 3.96 -19.00 1.29
CA ARG A 101 3.61 -20.36 0.84
C ARG A 101 2.19 -20.45 0.27
N SER A 102 1.38 -19.41 0.49
CA SER A 102 0.03 -19.28 -0.06
C SER A 102 0.07 -18.60 -1.43
N SER A 103 -1.06 -18.55 -2.12
CA SER A 103 -1.25 -17.74 -3.34
C SER A 103 -1.35 -16.24 -3.05
N VAL A 104 -1.23 -15.81 -1.78
CA VAL A 104 -1.33 -14.41 -1.41
C VAL A 104 -0.07 -13.67 -1.83
N ILE A 105 -0.29 -12.63 -2.63
CA ILE A 105 0.76 -11.73 -3.11
C ILE A 105 0.25 -10.30 -3.01
N GLY A 106 1.14 -9.37 -2.72
CA GLY A 106 0.76 -7.97 -2.66
C GLY A 106 1.94 -7.04 -2.58
N VAL A 107 1.67 -5.76 -2.74
CA VAL A 107 2.66 -4.70 -2.60
C VAL A 107 2.05 -3.64 -1.71
N VAL A 108 2.81 -3.24 -0.70
CA VAL A 108 2.44 -2.17 0.24
C VAL A 108 3.54 -1.15 0.28
N ARG A 109 3.20 0.10 0.00
CA ARG A 109 4.07 1.27 -0.04
C ARG A 109 3.86 2.09 1.22
N PHE A 110 4.97 2.65 1.68
CA PHE A 110 5.01 3.56 2.82
C PHE A 110 5.62 4.88 2.37
N LEU A 111 5.03 5.97 2.81
CA LEU A 111 5.54 7.32 2.56
C LEU A 111 5.47 8.12 3.85
N GLN A 112 6.61 8.61 4.32
CA GLN A 112 6.60 9.60 5.38
C GLN A 112 6.08 10.92 4.80
N ILE A 113 4.96 11.45 5.29
CA ILE A 113 4.42 12.74 4.80
C ILE A 113 4.80 13.87 5.75
N LYS A 114 4.87 13.56 7.05
CA LYS A 114 5.34 14.43 8.14
C LYS A 114 6.01 13.55 9.18
N ASP A 115 6.75 14.12 10.13
CA ASP A 115 7.45 13.34 11.17
C ASP A 115 6.52 12.40 11.95
N ASP A 116 5.27 12.82 12.16
CA ASP A 116 4.21 12.12 12.91
C ASP A 116 3.13 11.51 12.01
N LYS A 117 3.41 11.34 10.71
CA LYS A 117 2.41 10.86 9.74
C LYS A 117 3.05 10.06 8.62
N CYS A 118 2.82 8.74 8.67
CA CYS A 118 3.13 7.82 7.60
C CYS A 118 1.87 7.48 6.82
N LEU A 119 1.93 7.58 5.49
CA LEU A 119 0.89 7.08 4.60
C LEU A 119 1.25 5.67 4.15
N ILE A 120 0.28 4.78 4.25
CA ILE A 120 0.37 3.39 3.82
C ILE A 120 -0.63 3.21 2.68
N ASP A 121 -0.17 2.65 1.57
CA ASP A 121 -0.93 2.39 0.35
C ASP A 121 -0.61 0.97 -0.12
N GLY A 122 -1.62 0.12 -0.33
CA GLY A 122 -1.35 -1.26 -0.69
C GLY A 122 -2.44 -1.94 -1.48
N THR A 123 -2.03 -2.99 -2.18
CA THR A 123 -2.90 -3.93 -2.88
C THR A 123 -2.41 -5.35 -2.59
N ILE A 124 -3.32 -6.20 -2.13
CA ILE A 124 -3.04 -7.61 -1.80
C ILE A 124 -4.10 -8.47 -2.47
N ASP A 125 -3.67 -9.47 -3.24
CA ASP A 125 -4.51 -10.43 -3.94
C ASP A 125 -4.43 -11.82 -3.31
N GLY A 126 -5.43 -12.66 -3.62
CA GLY A 126 -5.45 -14.07 -3.22
C GLY A 126 -5.90 -14.31 -1.78
N LEU A 127 -6.49 -13.30 -1.12
CA LEU A 127 -7.07 -13.40 0.22
C LEU A 127 -8.45 -14.06 0.16
N SER A 128 -8.94 -14.54 1.31
CA SER A 128 -10.35 -14.86 1.45
C SER A 128 -11.17 -13.58 1.59
N PRO A 129 -12.42 -13.50 1.11
CA PRO A 129 -13.26 -12.33 1.36
C PRO A 129 -13.43 -12.05 2.85
N GLY A 130 -13.25 -10.79 3.28
CA GLY A 130 -13.38 -10.37 4.67
C GLY A 130 -12.16 -9.65 5.23
N GLU A 131 -12.11 -9.54 6.56
CA GLU A 131 -11.08 -8.80 7.28
C GLU A 131 -9.85 -9.67 7.58
N HIS A 132 -8.67 -9.11 7.35
CA HIS A 132 -7.37 -9.73 7.58
C HIS A 132 -6.48 -8.79 8.39
N GLY A 133 -5.80 -9.32 9.41
CA GLY A 133 -4.86 -8.55 10.23
C GLY A 133 -3.58 -8.18 9.46
N LEU A 134 -3.16 -6.93 9.55
CA LEU A 134 -1.94 -6.42 8.91
C LEU A 134 -1.01 -5.82 9.97
N HIS A 135 0.24 -6.31 10.04
CA HIS A 135 1.17 -5.94 11.11
C HIS A 135 2.61 -5.79 10.61
N VAL A 136 3.32 -4.81 11.16
CA VAL A 136 4.78 -4.76 11.05
C VAL A 136 5.38 -5.60 12.16
N HIS A 137 6.24 -6.56 11.80
CA HIS A 137 6.95 -7.42 12.74
C HIS A 137 8.37 -6.93 12.99
N GLU A 138 8.96 -7.32 14.12
CA GLU A 138 10.25 -6.81 14.57
C GLU A 138 11.44 -7.20 13.66
N LEU A 139 11.42 -8.36 12.99
CA LEU A 139 12.52 -8.83 12.15
C LEU A 139 12.15 -8.86 10.68
N GLY A 140 13.14 -8.61 9.82
CA GLY A 140 13.10 -8.88 8.38
C GLY A 140 13.66 -10.25 8.00
N ASP A 141 13.58 -11.25 8.89
CA ASP A 141 14.10 -12.58 8.64
C ASP A 141 13.05 -13.47 7.96
N LEU A 142 13.27 -13.77 6.68
CA LEU A 142 12.43 -14.64 5.86
C LEU A 142 13.00 -16.06 5.69
N SER A 143 14.05 -16.44 6.45
CA SER A 143 14.72 -17.75 6.35
C SER A 143 13.78 -18.94 6.57
N ASN A 144 12.75 -18.77 7.42
CA ASN A 144 11.67 -19.75 7.61
C ASN A 144 10.31 -19.16 7.20
N GLY A 145 10.30 -18.38 6.13
CA GLY A 145 9.12 -17.62 5.68
C GLY A 145 8.61 -16.69 6.78
N CYS A 146 7.29 -16.58 6.92
CA CYS A 146 6.69 -15.64 7.87
C CYS A 146 6.79 -16.10 9.34
N GLN A 147 7.40 -17.25 9.62
CA GLN A 147 7.55 -17.74 11.00
C GLN A 147 8.79 -17.15 11.69
N SER A 148 9.81 -16.74 10.94
CA SER A 148 11.07 -16.20 11.47
C SER A 148 11.03 -14.68 11.73
N VAL A 149 9.94 -13.98 11.40
CA VAL A 149 9.88 -12.52 11.51
C VAL A 149 9.67 -11.98 12.94
N GLY A 150 9.50 -12.85 13.93
CA GLY A 150 9.29 -12.46 15.33
C GLY A 150 7.87 -11.98 15.63
N ASN A 151 7.73 -11.17 16.69
CA ASN A 151 6.47 -10.60 17.16
C ASN A 151 6.13 -9.28 16.46
N HIS A 152 4.99 -8.67 16.81
CA HIS A 152 4.65 -7.32 16.36
C HIS A 152 5.74 -6.33 16.82
N TYR A 153 6.05 -5.35 15.98
CA TYR A 153 7.04 -4.34 16.28
C TYR A 153 6.58 -3.45 17.44
N ASN A 154 7.16 -3.68 18.62
CA ASN A 154 6.74 -3.08 19.88
C ASN A 154 7.93 -2.53 20.69
N PRO A 155 8.57 -1.43 20.23
CA PRO A 155 9.73 -0.86 20.90
C PRO A 155 9.41 -0.26 22.29
N PHE A 156 8.12 -0.03 22.59
CA PHE A 156 7.66 0.62 23.81
C PHE A 156 6.97 -0.33 24.79
N ASN A 157 7.02 -1.64 24.54
CA ASN A 157 6.42 -2.69 25.37
C ASN A 157 4.95 -2.40 25.75
N LYS A 158 4.17 -1.96 24.76
CA LYS A 158 2.71 -1.73 24.89
C LYS A 158 1.94 -3.02 24.72
N LYS A 159 0.65 -3.00 25.06
CA LYS A 159 -0.28 -4.06 24.68
C LYS A 159 -0.70 -3.89 23.22
N HIS A 160 -1.17 -4.98 22.62
CA HIS A 160 -1.80 -4.96 21.30
C HIS A 160 -3.05 -4.08 21.30
N GLY A 161 -3.28 -3.36 20.21
CA GLY A 161 -4.46 -2.53 20.03
C GLY A 161 -4.81 -2.30 18.55
N GLY A 162 -5.90 -1.61 18.29
CA GLY A 162 -6.24 -1.15 16.95
C GLY A 162 -5.43 0.09 16.57
N ARG A 163 -5.27 0.34 15.26
CA ARG A 163 -4.52 1.48 14.69
C ARG A 163 -4.81 2.85 15.35
N ASP A 164 -6.07 3.08 15.70
CA ASP A 164 -6.55 4.35 16.27
C ASP A 164 -6.52 4.39 17.81
N ASP A 165 -6.14 3.29 18.45
CA ASP A 165 -6.00 3.20 19.90
C ASP A 165 -4.66 3.85 20.34
N THR A 166 -4.66 4.49 21.51
CA THR A 166 -3.47 5.16 22.06
C THR A 166 -2.46 4.18 22.66
N GLU A 167 -2.95 3.07 23.19
CA GLU A 167 -2.15 1.94 23.64
C GLU A 167 -2.22 0.83 22.59
N ARG A 168 -1.15 0.70 21.82
CA ARG A 168 -0.96 -0.33 20.78
C ARG A 168 0.52 -0.56 20.53
N HIS A 169 0.88 -1.62 19.83
CA HIS A 169 2.21 -1.73 19.26
C HIS A 169 2.38 -0.73 18.11
N VAL A 170 3.62 -0.32 17.85
CA VAL A 170 3.94 0.55 16.70
C VAL A 170 3.59 -0.16 15.40
N GLY A 171 3.76 -1.48 15.35
CA GLY A 171 3.43 -2.30 14.18
C GLY A 171 1.97 -2.66 13.99
N ASP A 172 1.05 -2.27 14.89
CA ASP A 172 -0.36 -2.61 14.77
C ASP A 172 -1.06 -1.68 13.75
N LEU A 173 -1.37 -2.19 12.56
CA LEU A 173 -2.08 -1.44 11.50
C LEU A 173 -3.58 -1.78 11.42
N GLY A 174 -4.03 -2.75 12.24
CA GLY A 174 -5.42 -3.21 12.29
C GLY A 174 -5.77 -4.18 11.16
N ASN A 175 -6.98 -4.05 10.62
CA ASN A 175 -7.47 -4.92 9.56
C ASN A 175 -7.48 -4.22 8.20
N VAL A 176 -7.24 -4.99 7.14
CA VAL A 176 -7.59 -4.66 5.76
C VAL A 176 -8.73 -5.58 5.30
N THR A 177 -9.57 -5.09 4.39
CA THR A 177 -10.74 -5.86 3.91
C THR A 177 -10.52 -6.30 2.48
N ALA A 178 -10.57 -7.60 2.24
CA ALA A 178 -10.60 -8.19 0.91
C ALA A 178 -12.04 -8.26 0.38
N ASP A 179 -12.23 -7.93 -0.88
CA ASP A 179 -13.48 -8.03 -1.61
C ASP A 179 -13.86 -9.49 -1.93
N LYS A 180 -14.92 -9.68 -2.73
CA LYS A 180 -15.43 -11.02 -3.07
C LYS A 180 -14.48 -11.80 -3.97
N GLU A 181 -13.61 -11.08 -4.67
CA GLU A 181 -12.60 -11.56 -5.58
C GLU A 181 -11.28 -11.89 -4.83
N GLY A 182 -11.21 -11.58 -3.53
CA GLY A 182 -10.03 -11.84 -2.71
C GLY A 182 -8.96 -10.75 -2.83
N ARG A 183 -9.33 -9.56 -3.31
CA ARG A 183 -8.45 -8.40 -3.45
C ARG A 183 -8.73 -7.39 -2.34
N ALA A 184 -7.68 -6.97 -1.64
CA ALA A 184 -7.71 -5.88 -0.67
C ALA A 184 -6.93 -4.69 -1.22
N THR A 185 -7.63 -3.61 -1.56
CA THR A 185 -7.05 -2.31 -1.90
C THR A 185 -7.29 -1.34 -0.75
N PHE A 186 -6.24 -0.74 -0.21
CA PHE A 186 -6.36 0.13 0.95
C PHE A 186 -5.35 1.27 0.91
N ARG A 187 -5.75 2.40 1.47
CA ARG A 187 -4.86 3.52 1.73
C ARG A 187 -5.28 4.21 3.03
N PHE A 188 -4.35 4.40 3.96
CA PHE A 188 -4.62 5.02 5.26
C PHE A 188 -3.37 5.66 5.86
N GLU A 189 -3.58 6.51 6.87
CA GLU A 189 -2.51 7.20 7.60
C GLU A 189 -2.28 6.53 8.96
N ASP A 190 -1.03 6.48 9.39
CA ASP A 190 -0.62 6.06 10.74
C ASP A 190 0.23 7.16 11.40
N LYS A 191 -0.03 7.42 12.68
CA LYS A 191 0.63 8.49 13.45
C LYS A 191 1.83 8.04 14.27
N LEU A 192 1.98 6.72 14.50
CA LEU A 192 3.09 6.15 15.25
C LEU A 192 4.15 5.53 14.34
N LEU A 193 3.73 5.01 13.18
CA LEU A 193 4.62 4.39 12.22
C LEU A 193 5.54 5.44 11.58
N CYS A 194 6.82 5.13 11.53
CA CYS A 194 7.85 6.02 11.00
C CYS A 194 8.75 5.21 10.04
N VAL A 195 8.82 5.62 8.77
CA VAL A 195 9.47 4.86 7.69
C VAL A 195 10.93 4.50 8.03
N PRO A 196 11.80 5.41 8.50
CA PRO A 196 13.16 5.07 8.87
C PRO A 196 13.28 3.98 9.94
N ASN A 197 12.30 3.86 10.84
CA ASN A 197 12.32 2.91 11.95
C ASN A 197 11.81 1.51 11.57
N ILE A 198 11.18 1.38 10.41
CA ILE A 198 10.62 0.11 9.90
C ILE A 198 11.40 -0.46 8.71
N ILE A 199 12.36 0.27 8.13
CA ILE A 199 13.25 -0.28 7.10
C ILE A 199 13.98 -1.51 7.64
N GLY A 200 13.96 -2.60 6.87
CA GLY A 200 14.59 -3.88 7.24
C GLY A 200 13.77 -4.73 8.19
N ARG A 201 12.62 -4.24 8.66
CA ARG A 201 11.59 -5.06 9.32
C ARG A 201 10.70 -5.74 8.29
N SER A 202 9.70 -6.50 8.71
CA SER A 202 8.77 -7.13 7.80
C SER A 202 7.34 -6.66 8.00
N LEU A 203 6.58 -6.65 6.92
CA LEU A 203 5.13 -6.53 6.93
C LEU A 203 4.52 -7.93 6.77
N VAL A 204 3.47 -8.22 7.50
CA VAL A 204 2.78 -9.53 7.49
C VAL A 204 1.28 -9.31 7.37
N ILE A 205 0.65 -10.11 6.51
CA ILE A 205 -0.80 -10.24 6.41
C ILE A 205 -1.22 -11.62 6.96
N THR A 206 -2.22 -11.63 7.83
CA THR A 206 -2.70 -12.85 8.51
C THR A 206 -4.01 -13.36 7.92
N ALA A 207 -4.35 -14.62 8.19
CA ALA A 207 -5.55 -15.26 7.66
C ALA A 207 -6.81 -14.80 8.36
N ASP A 208 -6.70 -14.51 9.65
CA ASP A 208 -7.83 -14.20 10.51
C ASP A 208 -7.87 -12.70 10.79
N ARG A 209 -9.07 -12.21 11.06
CA ARG A 209 -9.30 -10.85 11.53
C ARG A 209 -8.56 -10.61 12.86
N ASP A 210 -7.90 -9.46 12.94
CA ASP A 210 -7.41 -8.88 14.19
C ASP A 210 -8.58 -8.36 15.06
N ASP A 211 -8.67 -8.88 16.28
CA ASP A 211 -9.69 -8.48 17.25
C ASP A 211 -9.41 -7.15 17.98
N LEU A 212 -8.29 -6.51 17.65
CA LEU A 212 -7.80 -5.22 18.13
C LEU A 212 -7.53 -5.19 19.63
N GLY A 213 -7.33 -6.34 20.26
CA GLY A 213 -7.18 -6.48 21.70
C GLY A 213 -8.51 -6.40 22.46
N LYS A 214 -9.65 -6.33 21.76
CA LYS A 214 -10.95 -5.98 22.36
C LYS A 214 -11.75 -7.17 22.84
N ARG A 215 -11.40 -8.39 22.41
CA ARG A 215 -12.12 -9.61 22.83
C ARG A 215 -11.62 -10.18 24.15
N ASN A 216 -10.43 -9.80 24.61
CA ASN A 216 -9.82 -10.28 25.86
C ASN A 216 -9.77 -11.81 25.97
N VAL A 217 -9.46 -12.52 24.88
CA VAL A 217 -9.38 -13.99 24.82
C VAL A 217 -8.06 -14.43 24.20
N GLY A 218 -7.49 -15.53 24.71
CA GLY A 218 -6.26 -16.10 24.14
C GLY A 218 -5.13 -15.08 24.03
N THR A 219 -4.69 -14.80 22.81
CA THR A 219 -3.61 -13.86 22.50
C THR A 219 -4.09 -12.47 22.09
N SER A 220 -5.37 -12.08 22.33
CA SER A 220 -5.90 -10.76 21.97
C SER A 220 -4.97 -9.59 22.35
N SER A 221 -4.42 -9.59 23.56
CA SER A 221 -3.54 -8.52 24.06
C SER A 221 -2.10 -8.57 23.52
N GLN A 222 -1.75 -9.61 22.75
CA GLN A 222 -0.42 -9.85 22.20
C GLN A 222 -0.37 -9.74 20.67
N ASP A 223 -1.38 -10.24 19.96
CA ASP A 223 -1.41 -10.28 18.49
C ASP A 223 -2.82 -10.14 17.88
N GLY A 224 -3.79 -9.73 18.71
CA GLY A 224 -5.18 -9.60 18.28
C GLY A 224 -5.85 -10.93 17.93
N ASN A 225 -5.29 -12.05 18.38
CA ASN A 225 -5.72 -13.41 18.04
C ASN A 225 -5.71 -13.68 16.52
N SER A 226 -4.86 -12.97 15.79
CA SER A 226 -4.69 -13.09 14.33
C SER A 226 -3.32 -13.63 13.92
N GLY A 227 -2.34 -13.63 14.83
CA GLY A 227 -0.94 -13.91 14.52
C GLY A 227 -0.60 -15.39 14.26
N ALA A 228 -1.53 -16.31 14.51
CA ALA A 228 -1.30 -17.76 14.38
C ALA A 228 -1.08 -18.20 12.92
N ARG A 229 -1.82 -17.61 11.97
CA ARG A 229 -1.78 -17.98 10.56
C ARG A 229 -1.33 -16.80 9.70
N ARG A 230 -0.02 -16.69 9.50
CA ARG A 230 0.62 -15.69 8.63
C ARG A 230 0.57 -16.17 7.18
N LEU A 231 -0.12 -15.45 6.30
CA LEU A 231 -0.36 -15.87 4.91
C LEU A 231 0.79 -15.50 3.98
N ALA A 232 1.24 -14.25 4.09
CA ALA A 232 2.32 -13.68 3.31
C ALA A 232 3.06 -12.62 4.13
N CYS A 233 4.33 -12.41 3.78
CA CYS A 233 5.19 -11.44 4.44
C CYS A 233 6.23 -10.90 3.47
N GLY A 234 6.80 -9.76 3.80
CA GLY A 234 7.80 -9.10 2.96
C GLY A 234 8.66 -8.16 3.79
N VAL A 235 9.96 -8.11 3.48
CA VAL A 235 10.85 -7.11 4.09
C VAL A 235 10.47 -5.72 3.57
N ILE A 236 10.35 -4.77 4.49
CA ILE A 236 10.13 -3.36 4.19
C ILE A 236 11.46 -2.79 3.71
N ALA A 237 11.58 -2.64 2.39
CA ALA A 237 12.76 -2.16 1.70
C ALA A 237 12.66 -0.66 1.40
N ARG A 238 13.81 -0.02 1.22
CA ARG A 238 13.86 1.38 0.76
C ARG A 238 13.28 1.47 -0.64
N SER A 239 12.40 2.44 -0.87
CA SER A 239 11.88 2.78 -2.18
C SER A 239 12.42 4.15 -2.58
N PRO A 240 12.78 4.37 -3.85
CA PRO A 240 13.07 5.72 -4.33
C PRO A 240 11.82 6.60 -4.20
N GLY A 241 12.01 7.85 -3.80
CA GLY A 241 11.02 8.90 -3.95
C GLY A 241 10.81 9.28 -5.43
N ILE A 242 9.83 10.14 -5.68
CA ILE A 242 9.62 10.71 -7.02
C ILE A 242 10.89 11.44 -7.46
N PHE A 243 11.31 11.21 -8.71
CA PHE A 243 12.56 11.73 -9.30
C PHE A 243 13.87 11.12 -8.79
N GLU A 244 13.85 10.23 -7.80
CA GLU A 244 15.07 9.60 -7.25
C GLU A 244 15.49 8.34 -8.03
N ASN A 245 14.70 7.92 -9.02
CA ASN A 245 14.97 6.74 -9.82
C ASN A 245 14.91 7.04 -11.34
N PRO A 246 16.01 7.52 -11.94
CA PRO A 246 16.08 7.80 -13.37
C PRO A 246 16.13 6.52 -14.23
N LYS A 247 15.94 5.31 -13.65
CA LYS A 247 15.93 4.06 -14.44
C LYS A 247 14.86 4.14 -15.51
N LYS A 248 15.29 4.12 -16.78
CA LYS A 248 14.42 3.85 -17.92
C LYS A 248 13.95 2.40 -17.80
N ILE A 249 12.66 2.21 -17.55
CA ILE A 249 12.05 0.89 -17.66
C ILE A 249 11.72 0.73 -19.13
N CYS A 250 12.47 -0.11 -19.84
CA CYS A 250 12.09 -0.52 -21.18
C CYS A 250 10.85 -1.41 -21.03
N LEU A 251 9.73 -1.02 -21.63
CA LEU A 251 8.53 -1.82 -21.69
C LEU A 251 8.73 -2.92 -22.74
N CYS A 252 9.62 -3.87 -22.43
CA CYS A 252 9.56 -5.18 -23.06
C CYS A 252 8.30 -5.88 -22.52
N ASP A 253 7.80 -6.83 -23.29
CA ASP A 253 6.86 -7.91 -22.96
C ASP A 253 7.28 -8.80 -21.76
N GLY A 254 8.20 -8.32 -20.94
CA GLY A 254 8.69 -8.95 -19.72
C GLY A 254 7.54 -9.60 -18.97
N THR A 255 7.62 -10.91 -18.80
CA THR A 255 6.63 -11.73 -18.13
C THR A 255 6.36 -11.15 -16.75
N SER A 256 5.23 -10.45 -16.59
CA SER A 256 4.79 -9.95 -15.29
C SER A 256 4.39 -11.16 -14.45
N ILE A 257 5.17 -11.49 -13.42
CA ILE A 257 4.84 -12.57 -12.49
C ILE A 257 3.58 -12.21 -11.69
N TRP A 258 3.36 -10.91 -11.45
CA TRP A 258 2.15 -10.34 -10.87
C TRP A 258 2.12 -8.82 -11.14
N ASP A 259 0.94 -8.27 -11.39
CA ASP A 259 0.71 -6.84 -11.65
C ASP A 259 -0.50 -6.37 -10.82
N GLU A 260 -0.39 -5.19 -10.19
CA GLU A 260 -1.45 -4.61 -9.35
C GLU A 260 -2.75 -4.39 -10.12
N THR A 261 -2.68 -4.22 -11.45
CA THR A 261 -3.87 -4.07 -12.31
C THR A 261 -4.30 -5.36 -13.02
N ASN A 262 -3.46 -6.41 -13.05
CA ASN A 262 -3.78 -7.65 -13.76
C ASN A 262 -3.21 -8.91 -13.05
N PRO A 263 -3.98 -9.53 -12.14
CA PRO A 263 -3.55 -10.69 -11.37
C PRO A 263 -3.52 -12.02 -12.15
N LEU A 264 -3.89 -12.04 -13.45
CA LEU A 264 -4.11 -13.26 -14.24
C LEU A 264 -2.92 -13.75 -15.10
N ASN A 265 -1.69 -13.31 -14.85
CA ASN A 265 -0.50 -13.82 -15.56
C ASN A 265 0.09 -15.12 -14.95
N LEU A 266 -0.72 -15.91 -14.26
CA LEU A 266 -0.37 -17.26 -13.80
C LEU A 266 -1.09 -18.33 -14.62
#